data_AF-N9MHN8-F1
#
_entry.id   AF-N9MHN8-F1
#
_cell.length_a   1.000
_cell.length_b   1.000
_cell.length_c   1.000
_cell.angle_alpha   90.00
_cell.angle_beta   90.00
_cell.angle_gamma   90.00
#
_symmetry.space_group_name_H-M   'P 1'
#
loop_
_entity.id
_entity.type
_entity.pdbx_description
1 polymer ?
#
loop_
_entity_poly.entity_id
_entity_poly.type
_entity_poly.pdbx_seq_one_letter_code
_entity_poly.pdbx_strand_id
1 'polypeptide(L)'
;MLNKFFKIQDTVDVYIKDLEQDGKVIITFHKMTTRQRVEIITKKNVAEFLALLDGKKSVIEILNKLGKFSSEEAEKLITYLSNEHLLTDTSLNIDIDHRYDRQINYFDDMILDRRGSETQKILASKHIVFLGCGAIGSTIAEILVRAGVQSLTLVDFKKITKSNIDLHLFATEENISESKVQALAKYLTKINQKIRIKTFDEKLLPNTDLSRWIDNKVDLVINSCDEPYIGHTSLKVGRYLQNFKIPLYVAGGFDAHLMSSGELINPPFTPCIDCSQQTFTKALEGWKPTYSHINTSNVIVENNQFDSENNYTVGGAGGLIMMSSFSANLSCIKILQFLCEDSSFDHKPIRYEYLPNKGVMTEFVLTRQEECNVCNK
;
A
#
# COMPACT_ATOMS: atom_id res chain seq x y z
N MET A 1 -33.66 13.96 6.88
CA MET A 1 -32.35 14.00 7.57
C MET A 1 -32.45 14.28 9.08
N LEU A 2 -33.52 14.88 9.58
CA LEU A 2 -33.58 15.46 10.93
C LEU A 2 -33.52 14.46 12.11
N ASN A 3 -33.87 13.19 11.92
CA ASN A 3 -33.80 12.16 12.97
C ASN A 3 -32.42 11.48 13.06
N LYS A 4 -31.48 11.84 12.18
CA LYS A 4 -30.13 11.29 12.14
C LYS A 4 -29.20 12.04 13.10
N PHE A 5 -28.07 11.40 13.36
CA PHE A 5 -27.00 11.90 14.23
C PHE A 5 -25.81 12.28 13.36
N PHE A 6 -25.33 13.52 13.48
CA PHE A 6 -24.17 13.98 12.72
C PHE A 6 -23.12 14.56 13.65
N LYS A 7 -21.86 14.40 13.25
CA LYS A 7 -20.72 15.14 13.80
C LYS A 7 -19.89 15.75 12.68
N ILE A 8 -19.11 16.79 13.00
CA ILE A 8 -18.01 17.21 12.13
C ILE A 8 -17.04 16.03 11.96
N GLN A 9 -16.58 15.79 10.73
CA GLN A 9 -15.62 14.73 10.45
C GLN A 9 -14.31 14.95 11.21
N ASP A 10 -13.72 13.87 11.72
CA ASP A 10 -12.59 13.95 12.67
C ASP A 10 -11.31 14.58 12.08
N THR A 11 -11.21 14.63 10.75
CA THR A 11 -10.10 15.22 9.99
C THR A 11 -10.33 16.67 9.59
N VAL A 12 -11.44 17.28 10.03
CA VAL A 12 -11.83 18.64 9.66
C VAL A 12 -11.64 19.58 10.83
N ASP A 13 -10.72 20.54 10.66
CA ASP A 13 -10.61 21.69 11.55
C ASP A 13 -11.65 22.75 11.17
N VAL A 14 -12.27 23.38 12.17
CA VAL A 14 -13.26 24.45 11.96
C VAL A 14 -12.80 25.74 12.62
N TYR A 15 -12.70 26.81 11.84
CA TYR A 15 -12.38 28.16 12.30
C TYR A 15 -13.56 29.09 12.07
N ILE A 16 -13.73 30.07 12.97
CA ILE A 16 -14.78 31.07 12.86
C ILE A 16 -14.12 32.45 12.89
N LYS A 17 -14.45 33.29 11.92
CA LYS A 17 -14.03 34.70 11.87
C LYS A 17 -15.26 35.60 11.79
N ASP A 18 -15.38 36.53 12.73
CA ASP A 18 -16.42 37.56 12.69
C ASP A 18 -16.20 38.51 11.48
N LEU A 19 -17.30 38.89 10.82
CA LEU A 19 -17.29 39.96 9.83
C LEU A 19 -17.80 41.23 10.49
N GLU A 20 -17.03 42.32 10.36
CA GLU A 20 -17.26 43.58 11.08
C GLU A 20 -18.61 44.26 10.75
N GLN A 21 -19.32 43.81 9.72
CA GLN A 21 -20.63 44.33 9.30
C GLN A 21 -21.64 43.17 9.16
N ASP A 22 -22.88 43.38 9.61
CA ASP A 22 -24.06 42.48 9.52
C ASP A 22 -24.21 41.31 10.51
N GLY A 23 -23.35 41.15 11.52
CA GLY A 23 -23.47 40.01 12.46
C GLY A 23 -23.31 38.64 11.79
N LYS A 24 -22.64 38.63 10.64
CA LYS A 24 -22.25 37.43 9.89
C LYS A 24 -20.87 36.97 10.32
N VAL A 25 -20.61 35.69 10.12
CA VAL A 25 -19.33 35.02 10.35
C VAL A 25 -18.92 34.27 9.10
N ILE A 26 -17.61 34.13 8.90
CA ILE A 26 -17.04 33.14 7.99
C ILE A 26 -16.74 31.90 8.83
N ILE A 27 -17.28 30.76 8.40
CA ILE A 27 -16.91 29.45 8.94
C ILE A 27 -16.02 28.78 7.91
N THR A 28 -14.79 28.49 8.31
CA THR A 28 -13.78 27.83 7.48
C THR A 28 -13.64 26.39 7.95
N PHE A 29 -13.89 25.44 7.05
CA PHE A 29 -13.60 24.03 7.22
C PHE A 29 -12.28 23.71 6.51
N HIS A 30 -11.33 23.14 7.24
CA HIS A 30 -10.02 22.79 6.71
C HIS A 30 -9.80 21.28 6.88
N LYS A 31 -9.84 20.54 5.76
CA LYS A 31 -9.55 19.11 5.74
C LYS A 31 -8.06 18.91 5.91
N MET A 32 -7.63 18.36 7.05
CA MET A 32 -6.21 18.25 7.41
C MET A 32 -5.44 17.34 6.44
N THR A 33 -6.07 16.27 5.95
CA THR A 33 -5.43 15.27 5.08
C THR A 33 -5.15 15.80 3.68
N THR A 34 -6.12 16.48 3.06
CA THR A 34 -6.04 16.97 1.67
C THR A 34 -5.66 18.45 1.57
N ARG A 35 -5.67 19.18 2.70
CA ARG A 35 -5.51 20.64 2.78
C ARG A 35 -6.58 21.41 2.00
N GLN A 36 -7.70 20.77 1.67
CA GLN A 36 -8.83 21.43 1.06
C GLN A 36 -9.50 22.36 2.07
N ARG A 37 -9.87 23.55 1.60
CA ARG A 37 -10.58 24.55 2.40
C ARG A 37 -11.96 24.80 1.80
N VAL A 38 -12.98 24.74 2.65
CA VAL A 38 -14.36 25.13 2.30
C VAL A 38 -14.76 26.26 3.23
N GLU A 39 -15.34 27.33 2.68
CA GLU A 39 -15.76 28.48 3.46
C GLU A 39 -17.22 28.80 3.19
N ILE A 40 -17.96 29.06 4.27
CA ILE A 40 -19.33 29.54 4.19
C ILE A 40 -19.46 30.86 4.95
N ILE A 41 -20.19 31.81 4.36
CA ILE A 41 -20.57 33.06 5.02
C ILE A 41 -21.98 32.89 5.54
N THR A 42 -22.17 33.04 6.84
CA THR A 42 -23.45 32.76 7.48
C THR A 42 -23.67 33.59 8.75
N LYS A 43 -24.82 33.44 9.41
CA LYS A 43 -25.09 34.06 10.71
C LYS A 43 -24.48 33.22 11.84
N LYS A 44 -24.20 33.85 12.98
CA LYS A 44 -23.57 33.20 14.14
C LYS A 44 -24.34 31.99 14.69
N ASN A 45 -25.67 31.98 14.58
CA ASN A 45 -26.50 30.84 15.00
C ASN A 45 -26.22 29.55 14.22
N VAL A 46 -25.69 29.64 12.99
CA VAL A 46 -25.22 28.45 12.24
C VAL A 46 -23.96 27.86 12.84
N ALA A 47 -23.02 28.69 13.32
CA ALA A 47 -21.85 28.20 14.02
C ALA A 47 -22.23 27.49 15.34
N GLU A 48 -23.20 28.05 16.07
CA GLU A 48 -23.75 27.42 17.28
C GLU A 48 -24.42 26.07 16.98
N PHE A 49 -25.16 25.99 15.86
CA PHE A 49 -25.74 24.73 15.39
C PHE A 49 -24.68 23.68 15.08
N LEU A 50 -23.64 24.04 14.30
CA LEU A 50 -22.56 23.13 13.96
C LEU A 50 -21.78 22.64 15.19
N ALA A 51 -21.56 23.52 16.18
CA ALA A 51 -20.89 23.17 17.43
C ALA A 51 -21.68 22.16 18.28
N LEU A 52 -22.99 22.00 18.04
CA LEU A 52 -23.84 21.01 18.71
C LEU A 52 -23.93 19.68 17.96
N LEU A 53 -23.39 19.58 16.73
CA LEU A 53 -23.28 18.32 16.00
C LEU A 53 -22.14 17.46 16.59
N ASP A 54 -22.46 16.71 17.64
CA ASP A 54 -21.52 15.86 18.38
C ASP A 54 -21.70 14.35 18.11
N GLY A 55 -22.63 13.99 17.23
CA GLY A 55 -23.01 12.61 16.91
C GLY A 55 -23.79 11.89 18.02
N LYS A 56 -24.16 12.56 19.12
CA LYS A 56 -24.88 11.96 20.26
C LYS A 56 -26.34 12.36 20.31
N LYS A 57 -26.70 13.50 19.74
CA LYS A 57 -28.07 13.99 19.62
C LYS A 57 -28.52 14.01 18.18
N SER A 58 -29.79 13.71 17.97
CA SER A 58 -30.39 13.87 16.65
C SER A 58 -30.49 15.36 16.30
N VAL A 59 -30.51 15.65 15.00
CA VAL A 59 -30.62 17.03 14.51
C VAL A 59 -31.89 17.71 15.05
N ILE A 60 -33.01 16.99 15.14
CA ILE A 60 -34.27 17.54 15.66
C ILE A 60 -34.17 17.94 17.14
N GLU A 61 -33.46 17.16 17.97
CA GLU A 61 -33.22 17.51 19.37
C GLU A 61 -32.35 18.77 19.51
N ILE A 62 -31.36 18.92 18.64
CA ILE A 62 -30.49 20.10 18.58
C ILE A 62 -31.30 21.34 18.16
N LEU A 63 -32.15 21.22 17.13
CA LEU A 63 -32.99 22.33 16.66
C LEU A 63 -34.00 22.78 17.73
N ASN A 64 -34.63 21.83 18.43
CA ASN A 64 -35.54 22.13 19.54
C ASN A 64 -34.83 22.89 20.67
N LYS A 65 -33.55 22.59 20.93
CA LYS A 65 -32.74 23.32 21.92
C LYS A 65 -32.39 24.73 21.48
N LEU A 66 -32.10 24.94 20.20
CA LEU A 66 -31.74 26.26 19.65
C LEU A 66 -32.96 27.19 19.48
N GLY A 67 -34.14 26.62 19.19
CA GLY A 67 -35.43 27.31 19.10
C GLY A 67 -35.62 28.22 17.87
N LYS A 68 -34.59 28.98 17.44
CA LYS A 68 -34.65 29.95 16.33
C LYS A 68 -33.90 29.50 15.07
N PHE A 69 -33.97 28.22 14.73
CA PHE A 69 -33.31 27.67 13.54
C PHE A 69 -34.32 26.88 12.70
N SER A 70 -34.48 27.25 11.43
CA SER A 70 -35.44 26.57 10.55
C SER A 70 -35.00 25.15 10.25
N SER A 71 -35.91 24.18 10.42
CA SER A 71 -35.66 22.78 10.06
C SER A 71 -35.30 22.60 8.58
N GLU A 72 -35.90 23.40 7.68
CA GLU A 72 -35.62 23.36 6.25
C GLU A 72 -34.19 23.87 5.95
N GLU A 73 -33.78 24.96 6.60
CA GLU A 73 -32.42 25.50 6.46
C GLU A 73 -31.38 24.53 7.01
N ALA A 74 -31.70 23.86 8.12
CA ALA A 74 -30.82 22.85 8.73
C ALA A 74 -30.63 21.65 7.82
N GLU A 75 -31.71 21.15 7.21
CA GLU A 75 -31.64 20.04 6.27
C GLU A 75 -30.84 20.39 5.01
N LYS A 76 -31.01 21.60 4.47
CA LYS A 76 -30.19 22.10 3.35
C LYS A 76 -28.71 22.19 3.73
N LEU A 77 -28.40 22.74 4.90
CA LEU A 77 -27.02 22.87 5.38
C LEU A 77 -26.36 21.51 5.61
N ILE A 78 -27.02 20.58 6.28
CA ILE A 78 -26.49 19.23 6.51
C ILE A 78 -26.27 18.52 5.18
N THR A 79 -27.21 18.63 4.24
CA THR A 79 -27.07 18.02 2.91
C THR A 79 -25.85 18.57 2.18
N TYR A 80 -25.68 19.90 2.17
CA TYR A 80 -24.51 20.55 1.58
C TYR A 80 -23.20 20.06 2.22
N LEU A 81 -23.09 20.12 3.55
CA LEU A 81 -21.87 19.73 4.26
C LEU A 81 -21.58 18.22 4.14
N SER A 82 -22.61 17.39 4.02
CA SER A 82 -22.44 15.94 3.78
C SER A 82 -21.89 15.68 2.37
N ASN A 83 -22.39 16.41 1.36
CA ASN A 83 -21.90 16.31 -0.01
C ASN A 83 -20.46 16.84 -0.15
N GLU A 84 -20.07 17.81 0.68
CA GLU A 84 -18.68 18.29 0.76
C GLU A 84 -17.78 17.37 1.61
N HIS A 85 -18.30 16.26 2.14
CA HIS A 85 -17.58 15.35 3.05
C HIS A 85 -16.98 16.10 4.25
N LEU A 86 -17.80 16.90 4.92
CA LEU A 86 -17.44 17.65 6.13
C LEU A 86 -18.18 17.13 7.38
N LEU A 87 -19.22 16.33 7.17
CA LEU A 87 -20.01 15.70 8.22
C LEU A 87 -19.94 14.19 8.12
N THR A 88 -19.95 13.55 9.29
CA THR A 88 -20.08 12.11 9.43
C THR A 88 -21.46 11.77 9.99
N ASP A 89 -22.23 10.95 9.27
CA ASP A 89 -23.45 10.34 9.79
C ASP A 89 -23.07 9.24 10.80
N THR A 90 -23.50 9.39 12.05
CA THR A 90 -23.19 8.47 13.16
C THR A 90 -24.38 7.58 13.53
N SER A 91 -25.46 7.62 12.72
CA SER A 91 -26.68 6.86 12.97
C SER A 91 -26.51 5.34 12.76
N LEU A 92 -25.48 4.93 12.00
CA LEU A 92 -25.16 3.53 11.76
C LEU A 92 -24.19 3.03 12.82
N ASN A 93 -24.62 2.03 13.60
CA ASN A 93 -23.73 1.32 14.52
C ASN A 93 -22.88 0.32 13.71
N ILE A 94 -21.72 0.79 13.23
CA ILE A 94 -20.77 -0.04 12.51
C ILE A 94 -19.82 -0.62 13.55
N ASP A 95 -19.72 -1.95 13.61
CA ASP A 95 -18.66 -2.62 14.37
C ASP A 95 -17.30 -2.24 13.75
N ILE A 96 -16.55 -1.40 14.47
CA ILE A 96 -15.29 -0.81 14.07
C ILE A 96 -14.21 -1.30 15.02
N ASP A 97 -13.15 -1.90 14.47
CA ASP A 97 -11.95 -2.19 15.24
C ASP A 97 -11.17 -0.89 15.46
N HIS A 98 -11.25 -0.35 16.68
CA HIS A 98 -10.65 0.93 17.07
C HIS A 98 -9.13 1.01 16.90
N ARG A 99 -8.45 -0.13 16.68
CA ARG A 99 -7.04 -0.14 16.26
C ARG A 99 -6.81 0.68 14.99
N TYR A 100 -7.82 0.80 14.12
CA TYR A 100 -7.72 1.42 12.80
C TYR A 100 -8.34 2.83 12.71
N ASP A 101 -8.73 3.46 13.83
CA ASP A 101 -9.42 4.76 13.82
C ASP A 101 -8.70 5.82 12.96
N ARG A 102 -7.36 5.95 13.11
CA ARG A 102 -6.57 6.93 12.33
C ARG A 102 -6.61 6.69 10.83
N GLN A 103 -6.54 5.43 10.39
CA GLN A 103 -6.55 5.10 8.97
C GLN A 103 -7.96 5.09 8.39
N ILE A 104 -8.98 4.77 9.19
CA ILE A 104 -10.40 4.94 8.81
C ILE A 104 -10.68 6.41 8.50
N ASN A 105 -10.24 7.31 9.37
CA ASN A 105 -10.37 8.75 9.16
C ASN A 105 -9.62 9.23 7.91
N TYR A 106 -8.43 8.66 7.64
CA TYR A 106 -7.71 8.91 6.39
C TYR A 106 -8.50 8.42 5.16
N PHE A 107 -9.12 7.24 5.22
CA PHE A 107 -9.93 6.72 4.12
C PHE A 107 -11.20 7.53 3.90
N ASP A 108 -11.85 8.07 4.94
CA ASP A 108 -13.00 8.97 4.78
C ASP A 108 -12.64 10.24 3.98
N ASP A 109 -11.37 10.67 3.98
CA ASP A 109 -10.89 11.81 3.20
C ASP A 109 -10.42 11.45 1.78
N MET A 110 -9.91 10.23 1.60
CA MET A 110 -9.23 9.82 0.37
C MET A 110 -10.13 9.00 -0.55
N ILE A 111 -11.11 8.29 -0.02
CA ILE A 111 -12.01 7.39 -0.75
C ILE A 111 -13.44 7.87 -0.51
N LEU A 112 -13.91 8.73 -1.42
CA LEU A 112 -15.13 9.51 -1.23
C LEU A 112 -16.41 8.76 -1.61
N ASP A 113 -16.30 7.60 -2.25
CA ASP A 113 -17.46 6.81 -2.71
C ASP A 113 -18.10 5.95 -1.60
N ARG A 114 -17.43 5.80 -0.46
CA ARG A 114 -17.91 5.03 0.71
C ARG A 114 -17.26 5.52 1.99
N ARG A 115 -17.67 4.96 3.13
CA ARG A 115 -17.05 5.27 4.43
C ARG A 115 -15.74 4.55 4.62
N GLY A 116 -14.79 5.18 5.30
CA GLY A 116 -13.50 4.60 5.65
C GLY A 116 -13.61 3.31 6.46
N SER A 117 -14.64 3.16 7.29
CA SER A 117 -14.93 1.91 8.00
C SER A 117 -15.34 0.76 7.08
N GLU A 118 -16.00 1.05 5.96
CA GLU A 118 -16.34 0.06 4.92
C GLU A 118 -15.09 -0.29 4.11
N THR A 119 -14.28 0.71 3.75
CA THR A 119 -12.95 0.50 3.14
C THR A 119 -12.08 -0.40 4.01
N GLN A 120 -12.07 -0.20 5.33
CA GLN A 120 -11.31 -1.05 6.25
C GLN A 120 -11.75 -2.51 6.20
N LYS A 121 -13.06 -2.76 6.05
CA LYS A 121 -13.62 -4.11 5.92
C LYS A 121 -13.22 -4.75 4.58
N ILE A 122 -13.21 -3.97 3.50
CA ILE A 122 -12.70 -4.41 2.19
C ILE A 122 -11.24 -4.81 2.33
N LEU A 123 -10.39 -3.95 2.89
CA LEU A 123 -8.97 -4.25 3.06
C LEU A 123 -8.74 -5.51 3.92
N ALA A 124 -9.54 -5.71 4.96
CA ALA A 124 -9.48 -6.89 5.81
C ALA A 124 -9.88 -8.20 5.12
N SER A 125 -10.70 -8.15 4.07
CA SER A 125 -11.10 -9.33 3.31
C SER A 125 -10.02 -9.78 2.31
N LYS A 126 -9.04 -8.93 2.00
CA LYS A 126 -8.04 -9.16 0.97
C LYS A 126 -7.11 -10.34 1.28
N HIS A 127 -6.81 -11.12 0.23
CA HIS A 127 -5.81 -12.17 0.23
C HIS A 127 -4.64 -11.83 -0.70
N ILE A 128 -3.46 -11.72 -0.10
CA ILE A 128 -2.23 -11.34 -0.80
C ILE A 128 -1.24 -12.50 -0.82
N VAL A 129 -0.67 -12.81 -1.98
CA VAL A 129 0.41 -13.80 -2.12
C VAL A 129 1.73 -13.07 -2.27
N PHE A 130 2.71 -13.38 -1.41
CA PHE A 130 4.08 -12.89 -1.50
C PHE A 130 4.99 -13.98 -2.08
N LEU A 131 5.63 -13.67 -3.20
CA LEU A 131 6.71 -14.46 -3.78
C LEU A 131 8.01 -13.74 -3.46
N GLY A 132 8.81 -14.33 -2.57
CA GLY A 132 9.96 -13.67 -1.95
C GLY A 132 9.58 -12.92 -0.67
N CYS A 133 10.27 -13.25 0.42
CA CYS A 133 10.14 -12.66 1.76
C CYS A 133 11.46 -11.99 2.18
N GLY A 134 12.15 -11.37 1.21
CA GLY A 134 13.31 -10.53 1.44
C GLY A 134 12.95 -9.18 2.08
N ALA A 135 13.94 -8.30 2.26
CA ALA A 135 13.78 -6.99 2.92
C ALA A 135 12.57 -6.18 2.45
N ILE A 136 12.37 -6.06 1.13
CA ILE A 136 11.23 -5.31 0.55
C ILE A 136 9.91 -6.06 0.78
N GLY A 137 9.84 -7.33 0.36
CA GLY A 137 8.62 -8.13 0.47
C GLY A 137 8.11 -8.26 1.91
N SER A 138 9.00 -8.50 2.87
CA SER A 138 8.62 -8.59 4.29
C SER A 138 8.15 -7.25 4.86
N THR A 139 8.75 -6.14 4.43
CA THR A 139 8.35 -4.80 4.88
C THR A 139 6.97 -4.43 4.31
N ILE A 140 6.70 -4.74 3.04
CA ILE A 140 5.37 -4.59 2.45
C ILE A 140 4.36 -5.46 3.20
N ALA A 141 4.67 -6.73 3.47
CA ALA A 141 3.79 -7.62 4.23
C ALA A 141 3.46 -7.07 5.62
N GLU A 142 4.45 -6.53 6.34
CA GLU A 142 4.24 -5.85 7.62
C GLU A 142 3.29 -4.66 7.49
N ILE A 143 3.53 -3.75 6.52
CA ILE A 143 2.69 -2.57 6.31
C ILE A 143 1.25 -2.99 6.01
N LEU A 144 1.04 -3.98 5.13
CA LEU A 144 -0.30 -4.46 4.78
C LEU A 144 -1.03 -5.09 5.98
N VAL A 145 -0.33 -5.89 6.80
CA VAL A 145 -0.92 -6.47 8.03
C VAL A 145 -1.27 -5.39 9.05
N ARG A 146 -0.41 -4.37 9.21
CA ARG A 146 -0.69 -3.20 10.05
C ARG A 146 -1.85 -2.37 9.52
N ALA A 147 -2.00 -2.27 8.19
CA ALA A 147 -3.14 -1.62 7.55
C ALA A 147 -4.42 -2.47 7.62
N GLY A 148 -4.34 -3.74 8.03
CA GLY A 148 -5.49 -4.56 8.37
C GLY A 148 -5.83 -5.66 7.38
N VAL A 149 -4.97 -5.94 6.38
CA VAL A 149 -5.06 -7.19 5.59
C VAL A 149 -4.99 -8.40 6.52
N GLN A 150 -5.87 -9.40 6.31
CA GLN A 150 -6.00 -10.55 7.21
C GLN A 150 -5.73 -11.91 6.57
N SER A 151 -5.35 -11.98 5.28
CA SER A 151 -5.02 -13.24 4.63
C SER A 151 -3.76 -13.12 3.79
N LEU A 152 -2.74 -13.91 4.11
CA LEU A 152 -1.47 -13.95 3.37
C LEU A 152 -1.10 -15.38 2.97
N THR A 153 -0.48 -15.51 1.80
CA THR A 153 0.36 -16.65 1.45
C THR A 153 1.79 -16.16 1.31
N LEU A 154 2.73 -16.77 2.02
CA LEU A 154 4.17 -16.45 1.97
C LEU A 154 4.92 -17.58 1.30
N VAL A 155 5.70 -17.27 0.26
CA VAL A 155 6.54 -18.22 -0.46
C VAL A 155 7.98 -17.72 -0.50
N ASP A 156 8.88 -18.43 0.17
CA ASP A 156 10.32 -18.19 0.15
C ASP A 156 11.03 -19.46 0.62
N PHE A 157 12.16 -19.81 0.00
CA PHE A 157 12.92 -21.03 0.29
C PHE A 157 14.15 -20.78 1.18
N LYS A 158 14.47 -19.51 1.46
CA LYS A 158 15.67 -19.14 2.19
C LYS A 158 15.41 -19.22 3.69
N LYS A 159 16.48 -19.50 4.43
CA LYS A 159 16.53 -19.36 5.89
C LYS A 159 17.09 -17.99 6.27
N ILE A 160 16.84 -17.57 7.51
CA ILE A 160 17.45 -16.36 8.06
C ILE A 160 18.95 -16.60 8.23
N THR A 161 19.74 -15.69 7.66
CA THR A 161 21.19 -15.61 7.85
C THR A 161 21.55 -14.39 8.68
N LYS A 162 22.80 -14.34 9.18
CA LYS A 162 23.31 -13.18 9.94
C LYS A 162 23.17 -11.86 9.17
N SER A 163 23.47 -11.87 7.87
CA SER A 163 23.31 -10.70 6.98
C SER A 163 21.86 -10.24 6.80
N ASN A 164 20.87 -11.06 7.17
CA ASN A 164 19.47 -10.64 7.12
C ASN A 164 19.09 -9.73 8.28
N ILE A 165 19.79 -9.79 9.43
CA ILE A 165 19.52 -8.94 10.59
C ILE A 165 19.64 -7.46 10.23
N ASP A 166 20.57 -7.11 9.35
CA ASP A 166 20.81 -5.72 8.92
C ASP A 166 19.70 -5.16 8.01
N LEU A 167 18.89 -6.04 7.40
CA LEU A 167 18.00 -5.67 6.28
C LEU A 167 16.55 -6.13 6.43
N HIS A 168 16.26 -7.12 7.27
CA HIS A 168 14.93 -7.73 7.41
C HIS A 168 14.39 -7.45 8.81
N LEU A 169 13.30 -6.71 8.91
CA LEU A 169 12.73 -6.26 10.19
C LEU A 169 12.35 -7.41 11.16
N PHE A 170 12.11 -8.61 10.64
CA PHE A 170 11.74 -9.79 11.41
C PHE A 170 12.92 -10.69 11.77
N ALA A 171 14.13 -10.41 11.27
CA ALA A 171 15.32 -11.20 11.56
C ALA A 171 16.00 -10.71 12.84
N THR A 172 16.35 -11.64 13.72
CA THR A 172 17.07 -11.39 14.97
C THR A 172 18.15 -12.45 15.15
N GLU A 173 19.10 -12.24 16.07
CA GLU A 173 20.11 -13.25 16.41
C GLU A 173 19.46 -14.57 16.87
N GLU A 174 18.28 -14.50 17.49
CA GLU A 174 17.56 -15.66 18.05
C GLU A 174 16.94 -16.58 16.99
N ASN A 175 16.67 -16.07 15.78
CA ASN A 175 15.96 -16.83 14.73
C ASN A 175 16.81 -17.13 13.49
N ILE A 176 18.14 -17.02 13.62
CA ILE A 176 19.08 -17.51 12.60
C ILE A 176 18.80 -18.99 12.31
N SER A 177 18.90 -19.38 11.04
CA SER A 177 18.57 -20.72 10.52
C SER A 177 17.08 -21.08 10.49
N GLU A 178 16.19 -20.24 11.04
CA GLU A 178 14.76 -20.41 10.85
C GLU A 178 14.37 -20.14 9.39
N SER A 179 13.38 -20.87 8.88
CA SER A 179 12.76 -20.58 7.58
C SER A 179 12.21 -19.15 7.55
N LYS A 180 12.52 -18.37 6.51
CA LYS A 180 12.09 -16.97 6.42
C LYS A 180 10.57 -16.84 6.48
N VAL A 181 9.84 -17.71 5.79
CA VAL A 181 8.37 -17.68 5.81
C VAL A 181 7.80 -17.98 7.19
N GLN A 182 8.44 -18.87 7.98
CA GLN A 182 7.99 -19.18 9.34
C GLN A 182 8.27 -18.03 10.31
N ALA A 183 9.49 -17.49 10.26
CA ALA A 183 9.87 -16.37 11.11
C ALA A 183 9.04 -15.12 10.81
N LEU A 184 8.81 -14.81 9.53
CA LEU A 184 7.93 -13.72 9.12
C LEU A 184 6.49 -13.97 9.56
N ALA A 185 5.96 -15.19 9.39
CA ALA A 185 4.61 -15.51 9.86
C ALA A 185 4.46 -15.29 11.37
N LYS A 186 5.39 -15.81 12.18
CA LYS A 186 5.41 -15.60 13.64
C LYS A 186 5.46 -14.12 13.99
N TYR A 187 6.28 -13.34 13.29
CA TYR A 187 6.40 -11.90 13.48
C TYR A 187 5.09 -11.17 13.17
N LEU A 188 4.46 -11.44 12.01
CA LEU A 188 3.21 -10.82 11.59
C LEU A 188 2.03 -11.20 12.51
N THR A 189 1.98 -12.43 13.02
CA THR A 189 0.96 -12.84 14.00
C THR A 189 1.08 -12.07 15.32
N LYS A 190 2.29 -11.67 15.75
CA LYS A 190 2.46 -10.77 16.90
C LYS A 190 1.88 -9.37 16.64
N ILE A 191 1.93 -8.89 15.40
CA ILE A 191 1.36 -7.61 15.00
C ILE A 191 -0.18 -7.67 14.98
N ASN A 192 -0.74 -8.69 14.34
CA ASN A 192 -2.18 -8.87 14.22
C ASN A 192 -2.58 -10.34 14.42
N GLN A 193 -3.18 -10.67 15.56
CA GLN A 193 -3.57 -12.04 15.88
C GLN A 193 -4.71 -12.58 14.99
N LYS A 194 -5.43 -11.71 14.26
CA LYS A 194 -6.49 -12.10 13.32
C LYS A 194 -5.94 -12.55 11.95
N ILE A 195 -4.64 -12.36 11.69
CA ILE A 195 -4.00 -12.71 10.42
C ILE A 195 -4.04 -14.23 10.19
N ARG A 196 -4.42 -14.65 8.98
CA ARG A 196 -4.29 -16.02 8.50
C ARG A 196 -3.13 -16.08 7.53
N ILE A 197 -2.12 -16.91 7.83
CA ILE A 197 -0.91 -17.01 7.01
C ILE A 197 -0.72 -18.45 6.59
N LYS A 198 -0.62 -18.68 5.28
CA LYS A 198 -0.10 -19.92 4.70
C LYS A 198 1.35 -19.71 4.31
N THR A 199 2.21 -20.69 4.60
CA THR A 199 3.65 -20.60 4.34
C THR A 199 4.10 -21.75 3.46
N PHE A 200 4.89 -21.46 2.44
CA PHE A 200 5.52 -22.44 1.57
C PHE A 200 7.03 -22.19 1.55
N ASP A 201 7.79 -23.13 2.12
CA ASP A 201 9.26 -23.14 2.06
C ASP A 201 9.71 -23.73 0.71
N GLU A 202 9.40 -23.02 -0.37
CA GLU A 202 9.56 -23.49 -1.74
C GLU A 202 10.20 -22.42 -2.62
N LYS A 203 11.01 -22.86 -3.59
CA LYS A 203 11.69 -21.96 -4.54
C LYS A 203 10.85 -21.82 -5.81
N LEU A 204 10.67 -20.59 -6.28
CA LEU A 204 10.11 -20.34 -7.60
C LEU A 204 11.13 -20.69 -8.69
N LEU A 205 10.84 -21.77 -9.43
CA LEU A 205 11.63 -22.31 -10.53
C LEU A 205 10.84 -22.21 -11.85
N PRO A 206 11.49 -22.34 -13.02
CA PRO A 206 10.81 -22.30 -14.31
C PRO A 206 9.64 -23.30 -14.45
N ASN A 207 9.75 -24.49 -13.83
CA ASN A 207 8.73 -25.55 -13.88
C ASN A 207 7.79 -25.61 -12.66
N THR A 208 7.92 -24.72 -11.67
CA THR A 208 6.98 -24.64 -10.53
C THR A 208 5.53 -24.53 -10.99
N ASP A 209 4.65 -25.36 -10.44
CA ASP A 209 3.21 -25.18 -10.57
C ASP A 209 2.70 -24.08 -9.63
N LEU A 210 2.28 -22.96 -10.20
CA LEU A 210 1.84 -21.78 -9.45
C LEU A 210 0.45 -21.95 -8.81
N SER A 211 -0.35 -22.91 -9.28
CA SER A 211 -1.71 -23.14 -8.75
C SER A 211 -1.72 -23.61 -7.30
N ARG A 212 -0.58 -24.14 -6.81
CA ARG A 212 -0.38 -24.53 -5.41
C ARG A 212 -0.36 -23.34 -4.45
N TRP A 213 0.08 -22.18 -4.92
CA TRP A 213 0.25 -20.99 -4.08
C TRP A 213 -0.79 -19.91 -4.39
N ILE A 214 -1.28 -19.90 -5.62
CA ILE A 214 -2.14 -18.84 -6.18
C ILE A 214 -3.45 -19.48 -6.64
N ASP A 215 -4.49 -19.33 -5.82
CA ASP A 215 -5.86 -19.70 -6.17
C ASP A 215 -6.62 -18.52 -6.81
N ASN A 216 -7.85 -18.76 -7.24
CA ASN A 216 -8.68 -17.75 -7.90
C ASN A 216 -9.30 -16.71 -6.95
N LYS A 217 -9.02 -16.78 -5.65
CA LYS A 217 -9.51 -15.82 -4.63
C LYS A 217 -8.43 -14.81 -4.22
N VAL A 218 -7.24 -14.92 -4.80
CA VAL A 218 -6.13 -13.99 -4.55
C VAL A 218 -6.45 -12.63 -5.16
N ASP A 219 -6.40 -11.57 -4.35
CA ASP A 219 -6.64 -10.19 -4.78
C ASP A 219 -5.39 -9.54 -5.38
N LEU A 220 -4.20 -9.98 -4.95
CA LEU A 220 -2.92 -9.45 -5.43
C LEU A 220 -1.79 -10.44 -5.19
N VAL A 221 -0.93 -10.60 -6.19
CA VAL A 221 0.36 -11.27 -6.05
C VAL A 221 1.46 -10.22 -6.01
N ILE A 222 2.35 -10.29 -5.04
CA ILE A 222 3.51 -9.40 -4.91
C ILE A 222 4.76 -10.23 -5.16
N ASN A 223 5.48 -9.95 -6.25
CA ASN A 223 6.75 -10.59 -6.56
C ASN A 223 7.91 -9.68 -6.12
N SER A 224 8.73 -10.19 -5.20
CA SER A 224 9.95 -9.55 -4.71
C SER A 224 11.13 -10.53 -4.64
N CYS A 225 11.07 -11.63 -5.41
CA CYS A 225 12.15 -12.61 -5.48
C CYS A 225 13.42 -11.97 -6.07
N ASP A 226 14.55 -12.09 -5.37
CA ASP A 226 15.87 -11.75 -5.91
C ASP A 226 16.45 -12.89 -6.77
N GLU A 227 16.20 -14.14 -6.36
CA GLU A 227 16.74 -15.34 -6.99
C GLU A 227 15.66 -16.43 -7.22
N PRO A 228 15.47 -16.91 -8.46
CA PRO A 228 16.08 -16.43 -9.71
C PRO A 228 15.73 -14.97 -10.01
N TYR A 229 16.54 -14.32 -10.86
CA TYR A 229 16.39 -12.92 -11.24
C TYR A 229 14.93 -12.50 -11.41
N ILE A 230 14.54 -11.39 -10.77
CA ILE A 230 13.16 -10.91 -10.67
C ILE A 230 12.44 -10.77 -12.03
N GLY A 231 13.21 -10.66 -13.11
CA GLY A 231 12.71 -10.52 -14.48
C GLY A 231 12.16 -11.82 -15.00
N HIS A 232 12.89 -12.90 -14.78
CA HIS A 232 12.45 -14.23 -15.17
C HIS A 232 11.26 -14.68 -14.32
N THR A 233 11.30 -14.42 -13.02
CA THR A 233 10.18 -14.77 -12.12
C THR A 233 8.93 -13.96 -12.46
N SER A 234 9.07 -12.66 -12.72
CA SER A 234 7.93 -11.80 -13.09
C SER A 234 7.31 -12.20 -14.42
N LEU A 235 8.10 -12.53 -15.46
CA LEU A 235 7.54 -13.04 -16.73
C LEU A 235 6.69 -14.28 -16.52
N LYS A 236 7.23 -15.27 -15.79
CA LYS A 236 6.53 -16.51 -15.51
C LYS A 236 5.21 -16.24 -14.77
N VAL A 237 5.30 -15.49 -13.66
CA VAL A 237 4.16 -15.22 -12.78
C VAL A 237 3.13 -14.35 -13.51
N GLY A 238 3.54 -13.25 -14.12
CA GLY A 238 2.63 -12.33 -14.81
C GLY A 238 1.90 -12.97 -15.99
N ARG A 239 2.55 -13.83 -16.78
CA ARG A 239 1.87 -14.59 -17.84
C ARG A 239 0.84 -15.57 -17.30
N TYR A 240 1.12 -16.23 -16.17
CA TYR A 240 0.15 -17.09 -15.50
C TYR A 240 -1.06 -16.28 -15.01
N LEU A 241 -0.81 -15.17 -14.31
CA LEU A 241 -1.85 -14.32 -13.71
C LEU A 241 -2.72 -13.60 -14.74
N GLN A 242 -2.16 -13.27 -15.91
CA GLN A 242 -2.91 -12.70 -17.03
C GLN A 242 -4.13 -13.55 -17.40
N ASN A 243 -3.98 -14.89 -17.42
CA ASN A 243 -5.06 -15.81 -17.79
C ASN A 243 -6.22 -15.80 -16.78
N PHE A 244 -5.94 -15.45 -15.53
CA PHE A 244 -6.93 -15.40 -14.45
C PHE A 244 -7.36 -13.97 -14.11
N LYS A 245 -6.83 -12.95 -14.79
CA LYS A 245 -7.01 -11.53 -14.48
C LYS A 245 -6.68 -11.19 -13.03
N ILE A 246 -5.67 -11.85 -12.48
CA ILE A 246 -5.17 -11.57 -11.13
C ILE A 246 -4.11 -10.47 -11.22
N PRO A 247 -4.18 -9.42 -10.40
CA PRO A 247 -3.17 -8.37 -10.36
C PRO A 247 -1.81 -8.88 -9.86
N LEU A 248 -0.73 -8.38 -10.46
CA LEU A 248 0.65 -8.59 -10.04
C LEU A 248 1.28 -7.25 -9.67
N TYR A 249 1.92 -7.18 -8.51
CA TYR A 249 2.83 -6.12 -8.15
C TYR A 249 4.27 -6.62 -8.20
N VAL A 250 5.13 -5.98 -8.99
CA VAL A 250 6.56 -6.27 -9.01
C VAL A 250 7.24 -5.30 -8.05
N ALA A 251 7.55 -5.78 -6.85
CA ALA A 251 8.16 -5.00 -5.78
C ALA A 251 9.66 -5.29 -5.71
N GLY A 252 10.45 -4.40 -6.31
CA GLY A 252 11.90 -4.51 -6.30
C GLY A 252 12.52 -3.83 -7.52
N GLY A 253 13.67 -3.19 -7.30
CA GLY A 253 14.43 -2.56 -8.37
C GLY A 253 15.35 -3.56 -9.04
N PHE A 254 15.13 -3.80 -10.32
CA PHE A 254 16.11 -4.39 -11.21
C PHE A 254 17.45 -3.64 -11.13
N ASP A 255 18.45 -4.33 -10.58
CA ASP A 255 19.90 -4.15 -10.71
C ASP A 255 20.57 -2.80 -10.32
N ALA A 256 19.87 -1.75 -9.89
CA ALA A 256 20.50 -0.44 -9.59
C ALA A 256 20.28 0.13 -8.18
N HIS A 257 19.63 -0.59 -7.25
CA HIS A 257 19.30 -0.08 -5.89
C HIS A 257 18.69 1.33 -5.88
N LEU A 258 18.05 1.72 -6.97
CA LEU A 258 17.29 2.96 -6.97
C LEU A 258 16.02 2.67 -6.20
N MET A 259 15.77 3.50 -5.19
CA MET A 259 14.65 3.46 -4.26
C MET A 259 13.33 3.56 -5.03
N SER A 260 12.95 2.44 -5.66
CA SER A 260 11.91 2.32 -6.66
C SER A 260 10.55 2.02 -6.03
N SER A 261 9.49 2.54 -6.64
CA SER A 261 8.11 2.18 -6.32
C SER A 261 7.75 0.76 -6.74
N GLY A 262 8.45 0.16 -7.70
CA GLY A 262 7.97 -1.04 -8.41
C GLY A 262 6.83 -0.71 -9.37
N GLU A 263 6.14 -1.76 -9.84
CA GLU A 263 5.09 -1.63 -10.87
C GLU A 263 3.84 -2.47 -10.55
N LEU A 264 2.67 -1.91 -10.79
CA LEU A 264 1.39 -2.64 -10.78
C LEU A 264 1.03 -3.09 -12.20
N ILE A 265 0.81 -4.39 -12.36
CA ILE A 265 0.29 -5.05 -13.55
C ILE A 265 -1.13 -5.55 -13.22
N ASN A 266 -2.15 -4.84 -13.68
CA ASN A 266 -3.56 -5.16 -13.44
C ASN A 266 -4.31 -5.35 -14.77
N PRO A 267 -4.50 -6.60 -15.25
CA PRO A 267 -5.26 -6.87 -16.47
C PRO A 267 -6.76 -6.56 -16.33
N PRO A 268 -7.44 -6.03 -17.37
CA PRO A 268 -6.90 -5.57 -18.65
C PRO A 268 -6.44 -4.10 -18.62
N PHE A 269 -6.45 -3.44 -17.46
CA PHE A 269 -6.29 -1.98 -17.32
C PHE A 269 -4.86 -1.49 -17.59
N THR A 270 -3.83 -2.26 -17.23
CA THR A 270 -2.42 -1.91 -17.45
C THR A 270 -1.82 -2.72 -18.61
N PRO A 271 -0.64 -2.33 -19.14
CA PRO A 271 0.19 -3.24 -19.93
C PRO A 271 0.47 -4.54 -19.14
N CYS A 272 0.58 -5.68 -19.84
CA CYS A 272 0.99 -6.93 -19.19
C CYS A 272 2.50 -6.94 -18.91
N ILE A 273 2.96 -7.98 -18.19
CA ILE A 273 4.37 -8.09 -17.80
C ILE A 273 5.32 -8.12 -19.00
N ASP A 274 4.94 -8.76 -20.11
CA ASP A 274 5.74 -8.80 -21.34
C ASP A 274 5.93 -7.40 -21.93
N CYS A 275 4.87 -6.58 -21.95
CA CYS A 275 4.95 -5.20 -22.39
C CYS A 275 5.86 -4.37 -21.48
N SER A 276 5.66 -4.47 -20.16
CA SER A 276 6.43 -3.73 -19.17
C SER A 276 7.92 -4.06 -19.24
N GLN A 277 8.29 -5.31 -19.45
CA GLN A 277 9.70 -5.68 -19.60
C GLN A 277 10.35 -5.15 -20.87
N GLN A 278 9.62 -5.10 -21.99
CA GLN A 278 10.16 -4.52 -23.21
C GLN A 278 10.47 -3.02 -23.08
N THR A 279 9.73 -2.29 -22.23
CA THR A 279 10.07 -0.89 -21.89
C THR A 279 11.47 -0.80 -21.27
N PHE A 280 11.85 -1.76 -20.41
CA PHE A 280 13.15 -1.77 -19.75
C PHE A 280 14.29 -2.30 -20.63
N THR A 281 14.04 -3.23 -21.56
CA THR A 281 15.07 -3.72 -22.49
C THR A 281 15.72 -2.58 -23.29
N LYS A 282 14.94 -1.57 -23.68
CA LYS A 282 15.46 -0.35 -24.33
C LYS A 282 16.20 0.56 -23.35
N ALA A 283 15.70 0.70 -22.13
CA ALA A 283 16.30 1.57 -21.11
C ALA A 283 17.63 1.01 -20.55
N LEU A 284 17.81 -0.31 -20.57
CA LEU A 284 18.94 -1.03 -19.98
C LEU A 284 19.83 -1.72 -21.03
N GLU A 285 19.74 -1.28 -22.30
CA GLU A 285 20.52 -1.87 -23.39
C GLU A 285 22.03 -1.84 -23.08
N GLY A 286 22.67 -3.02 -23.08
CA GLY A 286 24.10 -3.18 -22.80
C GLY A 286 24.46 -3.45 -21.33
N TRP A 287 23.53 -3.34 -20.39
CA TRP A 287 23.78 -3.64 -18.98
C TRP A 287 23.45 -5.08 -18.62
N LYS A 288 24.46 -5.84 -18.20
CA LYS A 288 24.37 -7.27 -17.84
C LYS A 288 25.11 -7.53 -16.53
N PRO A 289 24.54 -7.16 -15.37
CA PRO A 289 25.19 -7.39 -14.09
C PRO A 289 25.35 -8.89 -13.86
N THR A 290 26.55 -9.28 -13.45
CA THR A 290 26.90 -10.66 -13.10
C THR A 290 27.20 -10.68 -11.61
N TYR A 291 26.20 -11.01 -10.80
CA TYR A 291 26.41 -11.35 -9.39
C TYR A 291 26.86 -12.81 -9.34
N SER A 292 28.16 -13.03 -9.55
CA SER A 292 28.74 -14.37 -9.58
C SER A 292 29.05 -14.82 -8.15
N HIS A 293 28.55 -15.99 -7.73
CA HIS A 293 29.18 -16.73 -6.63
C HIS A 293 30.47 -17.36 -7.17
N ILE A 294 31.62 -16.84 -6.74
CA ILE A 294 32.91 -17.43 -7.09
C ILE A 294 33.30 -18.38 -5.96
N ASN A 295 33.40 -19.67 -6.27
CA ASN A 295 34.32 -20.55 -5.55
C ASN A 295 35.72 -20.18 -6.05
N THR A 296 36.40 -19.24 -5.37
CA THR A 296 37.84 -18.87 -5.45
C THR A 296 38.09 -17.36 -5.49
N SER A 297 38.49 -16.81 -4.36
CA SER A 297 39.30 -15.58 -4.28
C SER A 297 40.80 -15.90 -4.19
N ASN A 298 41.22 -17.14 -4.47
CA ASN A 298 42.60 -17.61 -4.30
C ASN A 298 43.40 -17.63 -5.61
N VAL A 299 43.34 -16.53 -6.37
CA VAL A 299 44.41 -16.23 -7.34
C VAL A 299 45.16 -14.95 -6.95
N ILE A 300 44.74 -14.18 -5.94
CA ILE A 300 45.31 -12.83 -5.77
C ILE A 300 46.22 -12.65 -4.55
N VAL A 301 46.06 -13.36 -3.41
CA VAL A 301 46.95 -13.08 -2.24
C VAL A 301 47.26 -14.31 -1.36
N GLU A 302 48.32 -15.02 -1.71
CA GLU A 302 49.39 -15.52 -0.82
C GLU A 302 49.25 -16.70 0.16
N ASN A 303 48.10 -17.19 0.65
CA ASN A 303 48.13 -18.22 1.71
C ASN A 303 47.37 -19.53 1.42
N ASN A 304 48.15 -20.59 1.19
CA ASN A 304 47.77 -22.00 0.94
C ASN A 304 47.04 -22.70 2.12
N GLN A 305 45.95 -22.17 2.64
CA GLN A 305 44.96 -22.96 3.40
C GLN A 305 43.54 -22.56 2.99
N PHE A 306 42.84 -23.49 2.34
CA PHE A 306 41.46 -23.34 1.89
C PHE A 306 40.49 -23.80 2.97
N ASP A 307 39.52 -22.95 3.30
CA ASP A 307 38.25 -23.38 3.90
C ASP A 307 37.20 -23.46 2.78
N SER A 308 36.68 -24.65 2.52
CA SER A 308 35.82 -24.95 1.37
C SER A 308 34.34 -24.57 1.56
N GLU A 309 33.98 -23.96 2.70
CA GLU A 309 32.58 -23.69 3.06
C GLU A 309 32.06 -22.30 2.66
N ASN A 310 32.92 -21.35 2.26
CA ASN A 310 32.48 -19.96 1.99
C ASN A 310 32.48 -19.60 0.49
N ASN A 311 31.28 -19.53 -0.10
CA ASN A 311 31.04 -18.90 -1.41
C ASN A 311 31.16 -17.37 -1.29
N TYR A 312 32.03 -16.73 -2.08
CA TYR A 312 32.13 -15.27 -2.16
C TYR A 312 31.31 -14.75 -3.33
N THR A 313 30.44 -13.77 -3.11
CA THR A 313 29.82 -13.02 -4.21
C THR A 313 30.77 -11.90 -4.65
N VAL A 314 31.29 -11.97 -5.87
CA VAL A 314 32.09 -10.87 -6.43
C VAL A 314 31.16 -9.85 -7.04
N GLY A 315 31.21 -8.63 -6.50
CA GLY A 315 30.24 -7.60 -6.79
C GLY A 315 28.94 -7.81 -6.01
N GLY A 316 28.20 -6.73 -5.84
CA GLY A 316 26.99 -6.72 -5.04
C GLY A 316 26.45 -5.31 -5.06
N ALA A 317 25.15 -5.20 -5.07
CA ALA A 317 24.53 -3.90 -5.07
C ALA A 317 24.67 -3.34 -3.63
N GLY A 318 25.32 -2.18 -3.48
CA GLY A 318 25.50 -1.52 -2.18
C GLY A 318 24.20 -0.84 -1.72
N GLY A 319 23.79 -1.06 -0.47
CA GLY A 319 22.51 -0.54 0.01
C GLY A 319 22.48 -0.33 1.51
N LEU A 320 21.55 0.53 1.92
CA LEU A 320 21.24 0.80 3.32
C LEU A 320 19.80 0.35 3.60
N ILE A 321 19.48 0.00 4.85
CA ILE A 321 18.13 -0.44 5.24
C ILE A 321 17.03 0.53 4.79
N MET A 322 17.26 1.85 4.88
CA MET A 322 16.26 2.84 4.50
C MET A 322 15.96 2.84 3.00
N MET A 323 16.85 2.34 2.15
CA MET A 323 16.60 2.25 0.71
C MET A 323 15.53 1.19 0.42
N SER A 324 15.70 0.00 0.98
CA SER A 324 14.70 -1.08 0.88
C SER A 324 13.38 -0.70 1.57
N SER A 325 13.46 -0.05 2.73
CA SER A 325 12.27 0.42 3.46
C SER A 325 11.54 1.51 2.69
N PHE A 326 12.25 2.45 2.06
CA PHE A 326 11.64 3.48 1.24
C PHE A 326 10.93 2.89 0.03
N SER A 327 11.57 1.94 -0.68
CA SER A 327 10.91 1.21 -1.77
C SER A 327 9.63 0.55 -1.30
N ALA A 328 9.67 -0.19 -0.19
CA ALA A 328 8.49 -0.84 0.37
C ALA A 328 7.37 0.15 0.72
N ASN A 329 7.70 1.28 1.37
CA ASN A 329 6.73 2.32 1.72
C ASN A 329 6.13 2.97 0.47
N LEU A 330 6.96 3.32 -0.51
CA LEU A 330 6.51 3.91 -1.77
C LEU A 330 5.62 2.93 -2.55
N SER A 331 5.95 1.63 -2.56
CA SER A 331 5.08 0.60 -3.13
C SER A 331 3.72 0.53 -2.43
N CYS A 332 3.72 0.59 -1.09
CA CYS A 332 2.50 0.47 -0.29
C CYS A 332 1.50 1.60 -0.55
N ILE A 333 1.94 2.80 -0.95
CA ILE A 333 1.02 3.88 -1.33
C ILE A 333 0.10 3.43 -2.48
N LYS A 334 0.68 2.89 -3.56
CA LYS A 334 -0.08 2.39 -4.72
C LYS A 334 -0.86 1.11 -4.36
N ILE A 335 -0.24 0.18 -3.63
CA ILE A 335 -0.86 -1.10 -3.26
C ILE A 335 -2.09 -0.88 -2.39
N LEU A 336 -2.01 -0.05 -1.35
CA LEU A 336 -3.13 0.20 -0.45
C LEU A 336 -4.29 0.88 -1.19
N GLN A 337 -4.01 1.91 -1.99
CA GLN A 337 -5.05 2.56 -2.77
C GLN A 337 -5.73 1.57 -3.73
N PHE A 338 -4.96 0.68 -4.36
CA PHE A 338 -5.48 -0.38 -5.23
C PHE A 338 -6.38 -1.37 -4.47
N LEU A 339 -5.89 -1.89 -3.34
CA LEU A 339 -6.59 -2.90 -2.53
C LEU A 339 -7.85 -2.35 -1.85
N CYS A 340 -7.94 -1.04 -1.67
CA CYS A 340 -9.12 -0.38 -1.11
C CYS A 340 -10.29 -0.27 -2.12
N GLU A 341 -10.09 -0.67 -3.39
CA GLU A 341 -11.11 -0.61 -4.45
C GLU A 341 -11.71 0.80 -4.64
N ASP A 342 -10.86 1.82 -4.51
CA ASP A 342 -11.18 3.21 -4.80
C ASP A 342 -11.64 3.36 -6.26
N SER A 343 -12.89 3.81 -6.47
CA SER A 343 -13.44 4.02 -7.82
C SER A 343 -12.67 5.05 -8.65
N SER A 344 -11.86 5.90 -8.01
CA SER A 344 -11.01 6.90 -8.64
C SER A 344 -9.56 6.44 -8.89
N PHE A 345 -9.24 5.18 -8.60
CA PHE A 345 -7.87 4.65 -8.71
C PHE A 345 -7.28 4.83 -10.12
N ASP A 346 -6.13 5.50 -10.21
CA ASP A 346 -5.41 5.70 -11.47
C ASP A 346 -4.57 4.46 -11.83
N HIS A 347 -5.00 3.74 -12.87
CA HIS A 347 -4.29 2.61 -13.44
C HIS A 347 -3.06 2.97 -14.29
N LYS A 348 -2.63 4.24 -14.32
CA LYS A 348 -1.38 4.62 -14.99
C LYS A 348 -0.21 3.76 -14.51
N PRO A 349 0.48 3.06 -15.43
CA PRO A 349 1.53 2.11 -15.11
C PRO A 349 2.87 2.85 -15.00
N ILE A 350 2.99 3.68 -13.96
CA ILE A 350 4.18 4.49 -13.70
C ILE A 350 5.04 3.81 -12.64
N ARG A 351 6.35 3.72 -12.91
CA ARG A 351 7.38 3.40 -11.92
C ARG A 351 8.13 4.67 -11.56
N TYR A 352 8.21 4.95 -10.27
CA TYR A 352 9.03 6.01 -9.71
C TYR A 352 10.36 5.45 -9.21
N GLU A 353 11.42 6.23 -9.32
CA GLU A 353 12.73 5.90 -8.77
C GLU A 353 13.35 7.13 -8.10
N TYR A 354 13.66 7.01 -6.82
CA TYR A 354 14.36 8.07 -6.11
C TYR A 354 15.88 7.92 -6.29
N LEU A 355 16.55 8.99 -6.72
CA LEU A 355 17.99 9.08 -6.91
C LEU A 355 18.65 9.72 -5.68
N PRO A 356 19.26 8.94 -4.76
CA PRO A 356 19.73 9.47 -3.46
C PRO A 356 20.78 10.57 -3.60
N ASN A 357 21.68 10.43 -4.57
CA ASN A 357 22.76 11.40 -4.81
C ASN A 357 22.28 12.74 -5.37
N LYS A 358 21.05 12.79 -5.91
CA LYS A 358 20.47 14.00 -6.52
C LYS A 358 19.26 14.53 -5.75
N GLY A 359 18.66 13.72 -4.89
CA GLY A 359 17.44 14.09 -4.17
C GLY A 359 16.21 14.25 -5.06
N VAL A 360 16.16 13.58 -6.22
CA VAL A 360 15.08 13.72 -7.19
C VAL A 360 14.38 12.38 -7.45
N MET A 361 13.11 12.45 -7.82
CA MET A 361 12.31 11.31 -8.28
C MET A 361 12.26 11.31 -9.81
N THR A 362 12.63 10.20 -10.46
CA THR A 362 12.44 9.97 -11.88
C THR A 362 11.22 9.09 -12.12
N GLU A 363 10.61 9.20 -13.29
CA GLU A 363 9.40 8.49 -13.70
C GLU A 363 9.63 7.69 -14.98
N PHE A 364 9.15 6.45 -14.98
CA PHE A 364 9.13 5.56 -16.14
C PHE A 364 7.71 5.10 -16.40
N VAL A 365 7.17 5.48 -17.56
CA VAL A 365 5.85 5.04 -18.02
C VAL A 365 5.99 3.71 -18.75
N LEU A 366 5.35 2.66 -18.24
CA LEU A 366 5.30 1.36 -18.94
C LEU A 366 4.28 1.44 -20.07
N THR A 367 4.65 0.98 -21.26
CA THR A 367 3.80 1.11 -22.45
C THR A 367 3.28 -0.23 -22.91
N ARG A 368 1.98 -0.26 -23.27
CA ARG A 368 1.39 -1.42 -23.95
C ARG A 368 1.97 -1.49 -25.36
N GLN A 369 2.43 -2.67 -25.75
CA GLN A 369 2.98 -2.89 -27.09
C GLN A 369 1.86 -3.26 -28.06
N GLU A 370 1.85 -2.68 -29.25
CA GLU A 370 0.80 -2.87 -30.26
C GLU A 370 0.64 -4.33 -30.69
N GLU A 371 1.76 -5.07 -30.78
CA GLU A 371 1.79 -6.47 -31.24
C GLU A 371 1.94 -7.48 -30.08
N CYS A 372 1.51 -7.12 -28.86
CA CYS A 372 1.67 -8.01 -27.71
C CYS A 372 0.77 -9.25 -27.77
N ASN A 373 1.38 -10.42 -27.97
CA ASN A 373 0.71 -11.72 -28.01
C ASN A 373 0.12 -12.21 -26.66
N VAL A 374 0.29 -11.45 -25.58
CA VAL A 374 -0.16 -11.81 -24.22
C VAL A 374 -1.40 -11.01 -23.81
N CYS A 375 -1.40 -9.68 -23.98
CA CYS A 375 -2.51 -8.84 -23.54
C CYS A 375 -3.41 -8.29 -24.65
N ASN A 376 -3.08 -8.54 -25.92
CA ASN A 376 -3.92 -8.15 -27.07
C ASN A 376 -4.71 -9.34 -27.63
N LYS A 377 -4.60 -10.51 -27.00
CA LYS A 377 -5.52 -11.64 -27.15
C LYS A 377 -6.57 -11.58 -26.05
#